data_AF-A0A853JLJ2-F1
#
_entry.id   AF-A0A853JLJ2-F1
#
_cell.length_a   1.000
_cell.length_b   1.000
_cell.length_c   1.000
_cell.angle_alpha   90.00
_cell.angle_beta   90.00
_cell.angle_gamma   90.00
#
_symmetry.space_group_name_H-M   'P 1'
#
loop_
_entity.id
_entity.type
_entity.pdbx_description
1 polymer ?
#
loop_
_entity_poly.entity_id
_entity_poly.type
_entity_poly.pdbx_seq_one_letter_code
_entity_poly.pdbx_strand_id
1 'polypeptide(L)' 'MNLATFIIAAIVFIPMVLIIYNQVKKARNGQTGCGCGCSGCSHSSQCHPAQETEIKKDRK' A
#
# COMPACT_ATOMS: atom_id res chain seq x y z
N MET A 1 -31.43 -18.38 0.09
CA MET A 1 -30.68 -17.16 0.48
C MET A 1 -31.66 -16.20 1.10
N ASN A 2 -31.44 -15.79 2.34
CA ASN A 2 -32.37 -14.92 3.06
C ASN A 2 -31.88 -13.47 3.00
N LEU A 3 -32.80 -12.50 3.10
CA LEU A 3 -32.48 -11.07 3.06
C LEU A 3 -31.42 -10.69 4.13
N ALA A 4 -31.50 -11.30 5.31
CA ALA A 4 -30.52 -11.15 6.38
C ALA A 4 -29.09 -11.51 5.93
N THR A 5 -28.92 -12.55 5.12
CA THR A 5 -27.60 -12.99 4.62
C THR A 5 -26.97 -11.93 3.72
N PHE A 6 -27.77 -11.29 2.85
CA PHE A 6 -27.29 -10.20 2.00
C PHE A 6 -26.90 -8.96 2.81
N ILE A 7 -27.68 -8.62 3.84
CA ILE A 7 -27.38 -7.48 4.72
C ILE A 7 -26.04 -7.70 5.44
N ILE A 8 -25.84 -8.88 6.02
CA ILE A 8 -24.59 -9.23 6.72
C ILE A 8 -23.41 -9.23 5.73
N ALA A 9 -23.59 -9.81 4.55
CA ALA A 9 -22.56 -9.82 3.52
C ALA A 9 -22.13 -8.41 3.12
N ALA A 10 -23.08 -7.48 2.91
CA ALA A 10 -22.79 -6.10 2.55
C ALA A 10 -21.96 -5.37 3.62
N ILE A 11 -22.29 -5.54 4.90
CA ILE A 11 -21.58 -4.91 6.02
C ILE A 11 -20.10 -5.34 6.05
N VAL A 12 -19.82 -6.62 5.77
CA VAL A 12 -18.45 -7.16 5.75
C VAL A 12 -17.73 -6.82 4.44
N PHE A 13 -18.45 -6.72 3.33
CA PHE A 13 -17.87 -6.40 2.02
C PHE A 13 -17.34 -4.97 1.96
N ILE A 14 -18.01 -4.01 2.59
CA ILE A 14 -17.62 -2.60 2.61
C ILE A 14 -16.16 -2.41 3.07
N PRO A 15 -15.76 -2.85 4.29
CA PRO A 15 -14.38 -2.69 4.75
C PRO A 15 -13.40 -3.50 3.90
N MET A 16 -13.78 -4.70 3.43
CA MET A 16 -12.93 -5.55 2.61
C MET A 16 -12.52 -4.86 1.29
N VAL A 17 -13.49 -4.27 0.58
CA VAL A 17 -13.22 -3.53 -0.67
C VAL A 17 -12.37 -2.29 -0.39
N LEU A 18 -12.59 -1.61 0.73
CA LEU A 18 -11.83 -0.42 1.13
C LEU A 18 -10.35 -0.74 1.37
N ILE A 19 -10.07 -1.85 2.08
CA ILE A 19 -8.71 -2.34 2.32
C ILE A 19 -8.03 -2.69 0.98
N ILE A 20 -8.71 -3.47 0.12
CA ILE A 20 -8.16 -3.87 -1.18
C ILE A 20 -7.91 -2.65 -2.06
N TYR A 21 -8.85 -1.70 -2.12
CA TYR A 21 -8.70 -0.46 -2.88
C TYR A 21 -7.51 0.35 -2.39
N ASN A 22 -7.33 0.50 -1.08
CA ASN A 22 -6.19 1.20 -0.51
C ASN A 22 -4.87 0.48 -0.80
N GLN A 23 -4.85 -0.84 -0.74
CA GLN A 23 -3.68 -1.66 -1.09
C GLN A 23 -3.34 -1.54 -2.58
N VAL A 24 -4.33 -1.59 -3.47
CA VAL A 24 -4.13 -1.43 -4.92
C VAL A 24 -3.72 0.00 -5.26
N LYS A 25 -4.31 1.02 -4.62
CA LYS A 25 -3.89 2.41 -4.78
C LYS A 25 -2.46 2.61 -4.30
N LYS A 26 -2.09 2.02 -3.16
CA LYS A 26 -0.73 2.01 -2.63
C LYS A 26 0.25 1.34 -3.60
N ALA A 27 -0.11 0.19 -4.14
CA ALA A 27 0.66 -0.52 -5.16
C ALA A 27 0.81 0.30 -6.45
N ARG A 28 -0.26 0.92 -6.95
CA ARG A 28 -0.24 1.78 -8.15
C ARG A 28 0.60 3.04 -7.95
N ASN A 29 0.67 3.56 -6.73
CA ASN A 29 1.52 4.69 -6.38
C ASN A 29 3.01 4.29 -6.20
N GLY A 30 3.39 3.07 -6.61
CA GLY A 30 4.77 2.58 -6.53
C GLY A 30 5.18 2.13 -5.12
N GLN A 31 4.26 2.10 -4.16
CA GLN A 31 4.50 1.57 -2.81
C GLN A 31 4.22 0.05 -2.78
N THR A 32 4.80 -0.68 -3.73
CA THR A 32 4.82 -2.15 -3.76
C THR A 32 6.03 -2.65 -2.97
N GLY A 33 5.96 -2.64 -1.65
CA GLY A 33 7.08 -3.05 -0.80
C GLY A 33 6.63 -3.40 0.60
N CYS A 34 7.50 -4.13 1.32
CA CYS A 34 7.35 -4.45 2.73
C CYS A 34 6.86 -3.22 3.50
N GLY A 35 5.89 -3.39 4.41
CA GLY A 35 5.25 -2.26 5.13
C GLY A 35 6.23 -1.35 5.88
N CYS A 36 7.43 -1.86 6.13
CA CYS A 36 8.62 -1.10 6.48
C CYS A 36 9.21 -0.54 5.18
N GLY A 37 9.05 0.76 4.89
CA GLY A 37 9.61 1.37 3.67
C GLY A 37 11.09 1.03 3.43
N CYS A 38 11.61 1.27 2.22
CA CYS A 38 12.96 0.87 1.81
C CYS A 38 14.10 1.29 2.77
N SER A 39 13.87 2.29 3.62
CA SER A 39 14.76 2.75 4.68
C SER A 39 15.13 1.67 5.71
N GLY A 40 14.30 0.63 5.90
CA GLY A 40 14.55 -0.48 6.84
C GLY A 40 14.79 -1.84 6.17
N CYS A 41 14.84 -1.90 4.84
CA CYS A 41 15.06 -3.15 4.12
C CYS A 41 16.54 -3.50 4.10
N SER A 42 16.93 -4.66 4.66
CA SER A 42 18.30 -5.19 4.64
C SER A 42 18.86 -5.46 3.24
N HIS A 43 18.03 -5.36 2.21
CA HIS A 43 18.37 -5.56 0.80
C HIS A 43 18.23 -4.28 -0.04
N SER A 44 18.09 -3.11 0.61
CA SER A 44 17.90 -1.81 -0.05
C SER A 44 19.03 -1.44 -1.02
N SER A 45 20.26 -1.90 -0.76
CA SER A 45 21.44 -1.70 -1.60
C SER A 45 21.36 -2.37 -2.98
N GLN A 46 20.49 -3.37 -3.14
CA GLN A 46 20.34 -4.15 -4.39
C GLN A 46 19.17 -3.64 -5.24
N CYS A 47 18.22 -2.93 -4.63
CA CYS A 47 17.01 -2.46 -5.31
C CYS A 47 17.24 -1.18 -6.14
N HIS A 48 18.14 -0.30 -5.69
CA HIS A 48 18.53 0.90 -6.42
C HIS A 48 20.06 0.97 -6.46
N PRO A 49 20.73 0.71 -7.60
CA PRO A 49 22.15 1.01 -7.74
C PRO A 49 22.34 2.53 -7.57
N ALA A 50 23.27 2.93 -6.69
CA ALA A 50 23.52 4.33 -6.39
C ALA A 50 23.92 5.09 -7.66
N GLN A 51 23.02 5.93 -8.18
CA GLN A 51 23.39 7.08 -8.96
C GLN A 51 23.15 8.31 -8.10
N GLU A 52 24.26 8.84 -7.62
CA GLU A 52 24.41 10.13 -6.97
C GLU A 52 23.71 11.24 -7.78
N THR A 53 22.76 11.96 -7.15
CA THR A 53 22.41 13.37 -7.43
C THR A 53 21.35 13.86 -6.44
N GLU A 54 21.82 14.49 -5.36
CA GLU A 54 21.52 15.88 -5.01
C GLU A 54 20.08 16.44 -5.22
N ILE A 55 19.49 17.02 -4.14
CA ILE A 55 18.62 18.23 -4.09
C ILE A 55 17.09 18.07 -3.78
N LYS A 56 16.72 18.42 -2.52
CA LYS A 56 15.55 19.21 -2.01
C LYS A 56 14.21 18.57 -1.54
N LYS A 57 13.79 19.05 -0.35
CA LYS A 57 12.44 19.55 0.09
C LYS A 57 11.61 18.57 0.94
N ASP A 58 11.58 18.65 2.28
CA ASP A 58 10.99 19.67 3.18
C ASP A 58 9.53 20.06 2.85
N ARG A 59 8.68 20.16 3.90
CA ARG A 59 7.25 20.58 3.98
C ARG A 59 6.24 19.41 4.00
N LYS A 60 5.33 19.26 4.96
CA LYS A 60 4.94 19.99 6.18
C LYS A 60 4.01 19.06 6.96
#